data_AF-A0A4Z0Z1B6-F1
#
_entry.id   AF-A0A4Z0Z1B6-F1
#
_cell.length_a   1.000
_cell.length_b   1.000
_cell.length_c   1.000
_cell.angle_alpha   90.00
_cell.angle_beta   90.00
_cell.angle_gamma   90.00
#
_symmetry.space_group_name_H-M   'P 1'
#
loop_
_entity.id
_entity.type
_entity.pdbx_description
1 polymer ?
#
loop_
_entity_poly.entity_id
_entity_poly.type
_entity_poly.pdbx_seq_one_letter_code
_entity_poly.pdbx_strand_id
1 'polypeptide(L)'
;MIDVADLLASLPPAAREAVLDGPAHTPPEGIMPNFDNPQSQNRLVIGAATTGFVLITIIFLARIYSRAFCLKRVHIEDGLIVAGFGTLTAYGWCLYYILDKPGLFVHQWDIRLKDLSQFLWVIYLGINFYGATMLSLKPVVLLEWSRTFVPHGTRNTFWWTCHILLVVNILFYGSIKIASNLSCQPHNKIWDKTVQGTCLNEGIIWASYSCLNFVSDIIILILPQKVIWRLKLSRTKKIGVSIVFAFGLLACLAATLRIVTSARYLESTDKTFTVSAVALCCWAELVFLFVVVYHRKTHASSGTYPQPRAAEEASYEQVDEYSLKASGDDQNDSYSHYPNEHALKASEITRTAHVMTISEENNPNMATLRHQQ
;
A
#
# COMPACT_ATOMS: atom_id res chain seq x y z
N MET A 1 16.80 6.70 38.47
CA MET A 1 17.16 7.56 37.32
C MET A 1 16.34 8.81 37.50
N ILE A 2 16.95 9.94 37.88
CA ILE A 2 16.23 11.21 38.04
C ILE A 2 15.71 11.59 36.66
N ASP A 3 14.40 11.80 36.50
CA ASP A 3 13.82 12.24 35.23
C ASP A 3 14.41 13.61 34.89
N VAL A 4 14.74 13.85 33.62
CA VAL A 4 15.35 15.12 33.17
C VAL A 4 14.44 16.30 33.56
N ALA A 5 13.13 16.08 33.54
CA ALA A 5 12.13 17.02 34.02
C ALA A 5 12.30 17.39 35.51
N ASP A 6 12.56 16.40 36.37
CA ASP A 6 12.74 16.61 37.81
C ASP A 6 14.05 17.34 38.10
N LEU A 7 15.12 17.01 37.36
CA LEU A 7 16.39 17.72 37.42
C LEU A 7 16.20 19.19 37.06
N LEU A 8 15.58 19.48 35.91
CA LEU A 8 15.36 20.85 35.44
C LEU A 8 14.44 21.66 36.36
N ALA A 9 13.44 21.01 36.98
CA ALA A 9 12.53 21.65 37.93
C ALA A 9 13.26 22.11 39.20
N SER A 10 14.28 21.38 39.65
CA SER A 10 15.06 21.68 40.86
C SER A 10 16.11 22.81 40.69
N LEU A 11 16.45 23.16 39.45
CA LEU A 11 17.54 24.11 39.15
C LEU A 11 17.08 25.57 39.11
N PRO A 12 17.92 26.53 39.55
CA PRO A 12 17.67 27.95 39.34
C PRO A 12 17.70 28.33 37.85
N PRO A 13 17.05 29.43 37.42
CA PRO A 13 16.83 29.74 36.00
C PRO A 13 18.09 29.76 35.13
N ALA A 14 19.17 30.38 35.60
CA ALA A 14 20.43 30.46 34.85
C ALA A 14 21.12 29.08 34.70
N ALA A 15 21.02 28.21 35.72
CA ALA A 15 21.55 26.85 35.65
C ALA A 15 20.70 25.97 34.71
N ARG A 16 19.39 26.20 34.66
CA ARG A 16 18.49 25.51 33.73
C ARG A 16 18.84 25.83 32.28
N GLU A 17 19.06 27.11 31.96
CA GLU A 17 19.44 27.54 30.62
C GLU A 17 20.79 26.95 30.19
N ALA A 18 21.77 26.92 31.08
CA ALA A 18 23.06 26.27 30.83
C ALA A 18 22.94 24.76 30.55
N VAL A 19 22.03 24.05 31.23
CA VAL A 19 21.75 22.63 30.96
C VAL A 19 21.05 22.45 29.62
N LEU A 20 20.11 23.33 29.27
CA LEU A 20 19.39 23.28 27.98
C LEU A 20 20.31 23.57 26.78
N ASP A 21 21.31 24.42 26.97
CA ASP A 21 22.34 24.71 25.97
C ASP A 21 23.44 23.64 25.88
N GLY A 22 23.51 22.76 26.88
CA GLY A 22 24.42 21.62 26.94
C GLY A 22 23.99 20.43 26.08
N PRO A 23 24.82 19.37 26.06
CA PRO A 23 24.56 18.18 25.25
C PRO A 23 23.37 17.37 25.79
N ALA A 24 22.56 16.81 24.88
CA ALA A 24 21.39 16.00 25.24
C ALA A 24 21.73 14.63 25.85
N HIS A 25 22.99 14.20 25.76
CA HIS A 25 23.53 13.03 26.46
C HIS A 25 24.99 13.28 26.84
N THR A 26 25.49 12.62 27.88
CA THR A 26 26.90 12.71 28.25
C THR A 26 27.78 12.09 27.15
N PRO A 27 28.80 12.80 26.65
CA PRO A 27 29.71 12.25 25.65
C PRO A 27 30.59 11.12 26.26
N PRO A 28 31.07 10.17 25.45
CA PRO A 28 32.08 9.21 25.87
C PRO A 28 33.39 9.90 26.30
N GLU A 29 34.20 9.21 27.12
CA GLU A 29 35.49 9.74 27.58
C GLU A 29 36.38 10.15 26.40
N GLY A 30 36.91 11.38 26.45
CA GLY A 30 37.79 11.93 25.42
C GLY A 30 37.11 12.55 24.20
N ILE A 31 35.77 12.56 24.12
CA ILE A 31 35.02 13.19 23.02
C ILE A 31 34.38 14.49 23.51
N MET A 32 34.60 15.59 22.79
CA MET A 32 33.90 16.85 23.02
C MET A 32 32.68 16.97 22.09
N PRO A 33 31.50 17.35 22.62
CA PRO A 33 30.31 17.62 21.82
C PRO A 33 30.57 18.64 20.72
N ASN A 34 30.12 18.34 19.50
CA ASN A 34 30.22 19.24 18.36
C ASN A 34 28.83 19.64 17.86
N PHE A 35 28.36 20.82 18.31
CA PHE A 35 27.04 21.33 17.97
C PHE A 35 26.98 22.06 16.62
N ASP A 36 28.11 22.54 16.10
CA ASP A 36 28.14 23.41 14.92
C ASP A 36 28.19 22.60 13.61
N ASN A 37 28.93 21.50 13.60
CA ASN A 37 29.05 20.61 12.45
C ASN A 37 29.17 19.14 12.87
N PRO A 38 28.08 18.54 13.38
CA PRO A 38 28.10 17.16 13.84
C PRO A 38 28.44 16.18 12.72
N GLN A 39 29.11 15.08 13.08
CA GLN A 39 29.36 14.00 12.14
C GLN A 39 28.02 13.36 11.75
N SER A 40 27.62 13.50 10.49
CA SER A 40 26.33 13.02 9.98
C SER A 40 26.49 12.22 8.69
N GLN A 41 25.49 11.40 8.36
CA GLN A 41 25.43 10.66 7.09
C GLN A 41 24.39 11.25 6.13
N ASN A 42 24.16 12.56 6.21
CA ASN A 42 23.12 13.28 5.47
C ASN A 42 23.17 13.02 3.95
N ARG A 43 24.35 12.93 3.35
CA ARG A 43 24.51 12.67 1.89
C ARG A 43 23.90 11.33 1.46
N LEU A 44 24.09 10.27 2.26
CA LEU A 44 23.55 8.95 1.98
C LEU A 44 22.02 8.98 2.08
N VAL A 45 21.50 9.62 3.13
CA VAL A 45 20.05 9.77 3.33
C VAL A 45 19.43 10.55 2.18
N ILE A 46 19.99 11.70 1.80
CA ILE A 46 19.49 12.52 0.68
C ILE A 46 19.44 11.69 -0.59
N GLY A 47 20.50 10.95 -0.91
CA GLY A 47 20.54 10.09 -2.09
C GLY A 47 19.42 9.04 -2.08
N ALA A 48 19.27 8.31 -0.97
CA ALA A 48 18.25 7.27 -0.83
C ALA A 48 16.81 7.82 -0.82
N ALA A 49 16.58 8.91 -0.08
CA ALA A 49 15.29 9.58 0.03
C ALA A 49 14.85 10.14 -1.33
N THR A 50 15.73 10.91 -1.98
CA THR A 50 15.41 11.56 -3.26
C THR A 50 15.16 10.55 -4.36
N THR A 51 16.02 9.52 -4.47
CA THR A 51 15.87 8.47 -5.49
C THR A 51 14.58 7.69 -5.29
N GLY A 52 14.27 7.30 -4.04
CA GLY A 52 13.01 6.63 -3.71
C GLY A 52 11.80 7.49 -4.02
N PHE A 53 11.84 8.78 -3.67
CA PHE A 53 10.72 9.71 -3.88
C PHE A 53 10.43 9.93 -5.36
N VAL A 54 11.46 10.13 -6.17
CA VAL A 54 11.33 10.27 -7.64
C VAL A 54 10.73 8.99 -8.24
N LEU A 55 11.23 7.82 -7.84
CA LEU A 55 10.71 6.54 -8.32
C LEU A 55 9.22 6.36 -7.98
N ILE A 56 8.83 6.61 -6.73
CA ILE A 56 7.44 6.49 -6.27
C ILE A 56 6.54 7.48 -7.01
N THR A 57 7.00 8.72 -7.21
CA THR A 57 6.21 9.76 -7.90
C THR A 57 5.93 9.36 -9.35
N ILE A 58 6.93 8.85 -10.08
CA ILE A 58 6.76 8.36 -11.45
C ILE A 58 5.73 7.23 -11.48
N ILE A 59 5.87 6.26 -10.56
CA ILE A 59 4.97 5.11 -10.43
C ILE A 59 3.53 5.56 -10.12
N PHE A 60 3.37 6.49 -9.18
CA PHE A 60 2.08 7.03 -8.78
C PHE A 60 1.39 7.74 -9.95
N LEU A 61 2.10 8.64 -10.64
CA LEU A 61 1.57 9.37 -11.80
C LEU A 61 1.18 8.42 -12.93
N ALA A 62 2.03 7.44 -13.25
CA ALA A 62 1.73 6.42 -14.26
C ALA A 62 0.47 5.62 -13.91
N ARG A 63 0.28 5.31 -12.62
CA ARG A 63 -0.93 4.62 -12.15
C ARG A 63 -2.18 5.48 -12.24
N ILE A 64 -2.12 6.73 -11.77
CA ILE A 64 -3.25 7.66 -11.86
C ILE A 64 -3.64 7.87 -13.33
N TYR A 65 -2.66 8.05 -14.21
CA TYR A 65 -2.89 8.17 -15.64
C TYR A 65 -3.59 6.94 -16.24
N SER A 66 -3.09 5.73 -15.94
CA SER A 66 -3.69 4.48 -16.40
C SER A 66 -5.14 4.31 -15.91
N ARG A 67 -5.44 4.73 -14.68
CA ARG A 67 -6.78 4.59 -14.10
C ARG A 67 -7.77 5.61 -14.63
N ALA A 68 -7.38 6.88 -14.65
CA ALA A 68 -8.23 7.99 -15.06
C ALA A 68 -8.51 7.95 -16.57
N PHE A 69 -7.48 7.71 -17.39
CA PHE A 69 -7.60 7.85 -18.84
C PHE A 69 -7.77 6.52 -19.58
N CYS A 70 -7.04 5.47 -19.19
CA CYS A 70 -7.08 4.19 -19.93
C CYS A 70 -8.22 3.27 -19.47
N LEU A 71 -8.44 3.14 -18.15
CA LEU A 71 -9.40 2.18 -17.59
C LEU A 71 -10.78 2.77 -17.27
N LYS A 72 -10.86 4.08 -17.04
CA LYS A 72 -12.11 4.83 -16.73
C LYS A 72 -12.97 4.19 -15.62
N ARG A 73 -12.34 3.54 -14.64
CA ARG A 73 -13.01 2.92 -13.48
C ARG A 73 -12.23 3.22 -12.21
N VAL A 74 -12.83 4.02 -11.34
CA VAL A 74 -12.29 4.35 -10.02
C VAL A 74 -12.78 3.33 -9.01
N HIS A 75 -11.86 2.80 -8.22
CA HIS A 75 -12.18 1.90 -7.12
C HIS A 75 -11.69 2.48 -5.79
N ILE A 76 -12.14 1.91 -4.68
CA ILE A 76 -11.71 2.30 -3.33
C ILE A 76 -10.18 2.19 -3.19
N GLU A 77 -9.54 1.24 -3.89
CA GLU A 77 -8.08 1.11 -3.86
C GLU A 77 -7.36 2.34 -4.41
N ASP A 78 -7.95 3.05 -5.38
CA ASP A 78 -7.32 4.25 -5.96
C ASP A 78 -7.31 5.39 -4.94
N GLY A 79 -8.36 5.54 -4.13
CA GLY A 79 -8.41 6.51 -3.03
C GLY A 79 -7.40 6.21 -1.92
N LEU A 80 -7.28 4.94 -1.53
CA LEU A 80 -6.29 4.50 -0.53
C LEU A 80 -4.85 4.72 -1.01
N ILE A 81 -4.58 4.58 -2.32
CA ILE A 81 -3.25 4.86 -2.88
C ILE A 81 -2.93 6.34 -2.85
N VAL A 82 -3.90 7.21 -3.16
CA VAL A 82 -3.72 8.67 -3.04
C VAL A 82 -3.44 9.05 -1.59
N ALA A 83 -4.20 8.50 -0.64
CA ALA A 83 -3.95 8.71 0.79
C ALA A 83 -2.55 8.22 1.18
N GLY A 84 -2.16 7.01 0.76
CA GLY A 84 -0.84 6.43 1.02
C GLY A 84 0.30 7.26 0.41
N PHE A 85 0.14 7.80 -0.79
CA PHE A 85 1.13 8.69 -1.42
C PHE A 85 1.27 10.01 -0.64
N GLY A 86 0.15 10.58 -0.18
CA GLY A 86 0.16 11.79 0.66
C GLY A 86 0.89 11.58 1.98
N THR A 87 0.60 10.49 2.69
CA THR A 87 1.27 10.18 3.96
C THR A 87 2.73 9.79 3.77
N LEU A 88 3.08 9.13 2.65
CA LEU A 88 4.48 8.85 2.30
C LEU A 88 5.26 10.14 2.04
N THR A 89 4.66 11.08 1.32
CA THR A 89 5.27 12.39 1.05
C THR A 89 5.51 13.16 2.33
N ALA A 90 4.54 13.13 3.26
CA ALA A 90 4.69 13.72 4.59
C ALA A 90 5.82 13.05 5.41
N TYR A 91 5.96 11.72 5.32
CA TYR A 91 7.09 11.02 5.92
C TYR A 91 8.44 11.44 5.31
N GLY A 92 8.50 11.59 3.98
CA GLY A 92 9.68 12.10 3.28
C GLY A 92 10.04 13.51 3.71
N TRP A 93 9.04 14.39 3.86
CA TRP A 93 9.23 15.74 4.41
C TRP A 93 9.86 15.70 5.80
N CYS A 94 9.43 14.81 6.69
CA CYS A 94 10.08 14.64 8.01
C CYS A 94 11.57 14.28 7.89
N LEU A 95 11.94 13.39 6.96
CA LEU A 95 13.35 13.05 6.72
C LEU A 95 14.14 14.27 6.24
N TYR A 96 13.60 15.04 5.29
CA TYR A 96 14.27 16.24 4.79
C TYR A 96 14.37 17.36 5.83
N TYR A 97 13.35 17.51 6.67
CA TYR A 97 13.33 18.52 7.73
C TYR A 97 14.46 18.30 8.74
N ILE A 98 14.71 17.05 9.14
CA ILE A 98 15.79 16.71 10.09
C ILE A 98 17.18 16.98 9.50
N LEU A 99 17.34 16.99 8.17
CA LEU A 99 18.65 17.21 7.54
C LEU A 99 19.20 18.62 7.76
N ASP A 100 18.35 19.63 7.93
CA ASP A 100 18.78 21.02 8.06
C ASP A 100 19.48 21.23 9.42
N LYS A 101 18.83 20.82 10.52
CA LYS A 101 19.42 20.73 11.88
C LYS A 101 18.61 19.72 12.71
N PRO A 102 19.23 18.77 13.43
CA PRO A 102 20.66 18.49 13.63
C PRO A 102 21.31 17.58 12.57
N GLY A 103 20.54 16.96 11.67
CA GLY A 103 21.01 15.93 10.74
C GLY A 103 20.63 14.51 11.16
N LEU A 104 20.77 13.56 10.23
CA LEU A 104 20.56 12.14 10.46
C LEU A 104 21.90 11.43 10.71
N PHE A 105 21.85 10.39 11.55
CA PHE A 105 23.02 9.69 12.09
C PHE A 105 23.93 10.61 12.92
N VAL A 106 23.34 11.55 13.65
CA VAL A 106 24.04 12.40 14.60
C VAL A 106 23.88 11.83 16.00
N HIS A 107 25.00 11.74 16.72
CA HIS A 107 25.04 11.24 18.08
C HIS A 107 24.31 12.17 19.05
N GLN A 108 23.66 11.61 20.06
CA GLN A 108 22.81 12.38 20.97
C GLN A 108 23.58 13.43 21.76
N TRP A 109 24.87 13.21 22.03
CA TRP A 109 25.73 14.21 22.69
C TRP A 109 26.10 15.39 21.79
N ASP A 110 25.96 15.30 20.47
CA ASP A 110 26.21 16.39 19.53
C ASP A 110 24.95 17.25 19.27
N ILE A 111 23.84 16.95 19.97
CA ILE A 111 22.58 17.68 19.87
C ILE A 111 22.36 18.42 21.19
N ARG A 112 21.97 19.70 21.11
CA ARG A 112 21.62 20.47 22.30
C ARG A 112 20.31 19.97 22.88
N LEU A 113 20.19 19.96 24.20
CA LEU A 113 18.98 19.46 24.87
C LEU A 113 17.72 20.25 24.47
N LYS A 114 17.84 21.57 24.22
CA LYS A 114 16.73 22.40 23.72
C LYS A 114 16.21 21.98 22.33
N ASP A 115 17.11 21.54 21.44
CA ASP A 115 16.78 21.17 20.06
C ASP A 115 16.26 19.71 19.97
N LEU A 116 16.53 18.90 21.00
CA LEU A 116 16.09 17.52 21.08
C LEU A 116 14.55 17.39 21.03
N SER A 117 13.83 18.31 21.69
CA SER A 117 12.35 18.26 21.69
C SER A 117 11.76 18.38 20.29
N GLN A 118 12.30 19.32 19.49
CA GLN A 118 11.89 19.50 18.10
C GLN A 118 12.27 18.29 17.24
N PHE A 119 13.47 17.73 17.42
CA PHE A 119 13.88 16.51 16.73
C PHE A 119 12.93 15.34 17.02
N LEU A 120 12.62 15.10 18.30
CA LEU A 120 11.73 14.02 18.72
C LEU A 120 10.30 14.23 18.21
N TRP A 121 9.85 15.48 18.14
CA TRP A 121 8.54 15.81 17.56
C TRP A 121 8.44 15.43 16.08
N VAL A 122 9.48 15.72 15.30
CA VAL A 122 9.52 15.35 13.87
C VAL A 122 9.60 13.83 13.69
N ILE A 123 10.38 13.13 14.53
CA ILE A 123 10.42 11.67 14.55
C ILE A 123 9.04 11.08 14.88
N TYR A 124 8.36 11.63 15.89
CA TYR A 124 7.01 11.23 16.25
C TYR A 124 6.01 11.42 15.09
N LEU A 125 6.06 12.56 14.39
CA LEU A 125 5.28 12.77 13.16
C LEU A 125 5.63 11.74 12.09
N GLY A 126 6.92 11.48 11.87
CA GLY A 126 7.40 10.50 10.91
C GLY A 126 6.83 9.11 11.17
N ILE A 127 6.87 8.65 12.42
CA ILE A 127 6.30 7.34 12.78
C ILE A 127 4.78 7.32 12.57
N ASN A 128 4.10 8.44 12.82
CA ASN A 128 2.69 8.58 12.52
C ASN A 128 2.39 8.41 11.03
N PHE A 129 3.12 9.11 10.17
CA PHE A 129 2.99 9.03 8.71
C PHE A 129 3.39 7.67 8.13
N TYR A 130 4.46 7.04 8.63
CA TYR A 130 4.85 5.69 8.24
C TYR A 130 3.72 4.69 8.47
N GLY A 131 3.15 4.66 9.69
CA GLY A 131 2.07 3.72 9.97
C GLY A 131 0.75 4.07 9.26
N ALA A 132 0.47 5.34 8.97
CA ALA A 132 -0.69 5.72 8.15
C ALA A 132 -0.52 5.25 6.70
N THR A 133 0.70 5.28 6.17
CA THR A 133 1.04 4.73 4.87
C THR A 133 0.86 3.21 4.85
N MET A 134 1.32 2.51 5.88
CA MET A 134 1.13 1.06 6.01
C MET A 134 -0.34 0.65 6.11
N LEU A 135 -1.12 1.40 6.88
CA LEU A 135 -2.58 1.24 6.99
C LEU A 135 -3.29 1.42 5.63
N SER A 136 -2.71 2.20 4.72
CA SER A 136 -3.30 2.47 3.40
C SER A 136 -2.85 1.46 2.34
N LEU A 137 -1.54 1.16 2.27
CA LEU A 137 -0.97 0.34 1.20
C LEU A 137 -1.20 -1.15 1.38
N LYS A 138 -1.20 -1.69 2.61
CA LYS A 138 -1.41 -3.14 2.82
C LYS A 138 -2.81 -3.58 2.43
N PRO A 139 -3.89 -2.87 2.79
CA PRO A 139 -5.23 -3.17 2.28
C PRO A 139 -5.31 -3.11 0.76
N VAL A 140 -4.65 -2.14 0.12
CA VAL A 140 -4.59 -2.05 -1.36
C VAL A 140 -4.00 -3.33 -1.95
N VAL A 141 -2.86 -3.80 -1.46
CA VAL A 141 -2.24 -5.05 -1.94
C VAL A 141 -3.18 -6.24 -1.78
N LEU A 142 -3.83 -6.38 -0.61
CA LEU A 142 -4.77 -7.46 -0.33
C LEU A 142 -6.01 -7.43 -1.26
N LEU A 143 -6.57 -6.24 -1.50
CA LEU A 143 -7.70 -6.04 -2.40
C LEU A 143 -7.32 -6.33 -3.86
N GLU A 144 -6.15 -5.88 -4.30
CA GLU A 144 -5.63 -6.16 -5.64
C GLU A 144 -5.38 -7.65 -5.86
N TRP A 145 -4.85 -8.36 -4.87
CA TRP A 145 -4.69 -9.81 -4.94
C TRP A 145 -6.02 -10.54 -4.94
N SER A 146 -6.96 -10.13 -4.10
CA SER A 146 -8.31 -10.69 -4.10
C SER A 146 -8.94 -10.56 -5.49
N ARG A 147 -8.86 -9.37 -6.11
CA ARG A 147 -9.41 -9.14 -7.45
C ARG A 147 -8.65 -9.88 -8.57
N THR A 148 -7.35 -10.10 -8.40
CA THR A 148 -6.51 -10.73 -9.44
C THR A 148 -6.65 -12.25 -9.45
N PHE A 149 -6.72 -12.88 -8.27
CA PHE A 149 -6.70 -14.34 -8.14
C PHE A 149 -8.08 -14.97 -7.91
N VAL A 150 -9.10 -14.17 -7.57
CA VAL A 150 -10.47 -14.66 -7.37
C VAL A 150 -11.34 -14.29 -8.58
N PRO A 151 -11.94 -15.27 -9.28
CA PRO A 151 -12.94 -15.00 -10.31
C PRO A 151 -14.12 -14.18 -9.78
N HIS A 152 -14.58 -13.21 -10.56
CA HIS A 152 -15.70 -12.36 -10.19
C HIS A 152 -16.94 -13.19 -9.81
N GLY A 153 -17.57 -12.86 -8.68
CA GLY A 153 -18.77 -13.54 -8.18
C GLY A 153 -18.52 -14.78 -7.32
N THR A 154 -17.27 -15.22 -7.15
CA THR A 154 -16.95 -16.40 -6.30
C THR A 154 -16.35 -15.98 -4.95
N ARG A 155 -16.79 -16.61 -3.85
CA ARG A 155 -16.27 -16.37 -2.49
C ARG A 155 -15.46 -17.57 -2.00
N ASN A 156 -14.34 -17.83 -2.66
CA ASN A 156 -13.46 -18.95 -2.31
C ASN A 156 -12.68 -18.68 -1.00
N THR A 157 -12.02 -19.70 -0.43
CA THR A 157 -11.20 -19.57 0.78
C THR A 157 -10.18 -18.44 0.68
N PHE A 158 -9.54 -18.26 -0.48
CA PHE A 158 -8.59 -17.17 -0.72
C PHE A 158 -9.22 -15.78 -0.55
N TRP A 159 -10.47 -15.60 -1.01
CA TRP A 159 -11.20 -14.35 -0.85
C TRP A 159 -11.43 -14.02 0.62
N TRP A 160 -11.87 -15.00 1.40
CA TRP A 160 -12.06 -14.86 2.85
C TRP A 160 -10.74 -14.57 3.57
N THR A 161 -9.65 -15.26 3.22
CA THR A 161 -8.33 -15.00 3.80
C THR A 161 -7.87 -13.56 3.54
N CYS A 162 -8.00 -13.02 2.32
CA CYS A 162 -7.67 -11.63 2.02
C CYS A 162 -8.49 -10.64 2.87
N HIS A 163 -9.79 -10.86 3.01
CA HIS A 163 -10.67 -9.94 3.74
C HIS A 163 -10.47 -10.01 5.25
N ILE A 164 -10.21 -11.20 5.81
CA ILE A 164 -9.85 -11.36 7.22
C ILE A 164 -8.54 -10.63 7.50
N LEU A 165 -7.51 -10.83 6.66
CA LEU A 165 -6.24 -10.13 6.82
C LEU A 165 -6.38 -8.62 6.68
N LEU A 166 -7.27 -8.14 5.81
CA LEU A 166 -7.57 -6.71 5.67
C LEU A 166 -8.17 -6.15 6.96
N VAL A 167 -9.16 -6.81 7.55
CA VAL A 167 -9.78 -6.36 8.81
C VAL A 167 -8.77 -6.40 9.95
N VAL A 168 -8.01 -7.49 10.07
CA VAL A 168 -6.94 -7.63 11.09
C VAL A 168 -5.90 -6.52 10.92
N ASN A 169 -5.51 -6.19 9.69
CA ASN A 169 -4.57 -5.12 9.40
C ASN A 169 -5.12 -3.76 9.89
N ILE A 170 -6.35 -3.41 9.54
CA ILE A 170 -6.97 -2.14 9.94
C ILE A 170 -7.06 -2.04 11.48
N LEU A 171 -7.51 -3.10 12.15
CA LEU A 171 -7.60 -3.14 13.61
C LEU A 171 -6.22 -3.03 14.28
N PHE A 172 -5.23 -3.73 13.74
CA PHE A 172 -3.87 -3.72 14.26
C PHE A 172 -3.24 -2.32 14.14
N TYR A 173 -3.21 -1.72 12.94
CA TYR A 173 -2.63 -0.40 12.78
C TYR A 173 -3.45 0.67 13.51
N GLY A 174 -4.78 0.57 13.50
CA GLY A 174 -5.65 1.49 14.24
C GLY A 174 -5.37 1.47 15.76
N SER A 175 -5.30 0.28 16.36
CA SER A 175 -5.02 0.14 17.79
C SER A 175 -3.64 0.63 18.18
N ILE A 176 -2.59 0.29 17.40
CA ILE A 176 -1.24 0.79 17.65
C ILE A 176 -1.18 2.31 17.52
N LYS A 177 -1.88 2.91 16.56
CA LYS A 177 -1.92 4.38 16.43
C LYS A 177 -2.53 5.03 17.66
N ILE A 178 -3.65 4.51 18.15
CA ILE A 178 -4.28 5.04 19.37
C ILE A 178 -3.31 4.89 20.55
N ALA A 179 -2.71 3.71 20.72
CA ALA A 179 -1.77 3.43 21.81
C ALA A 179 -0.52 4.32 21.76
N SER A 180 0.05 4.57 20.57
CA SER A 180 1.25 5.41 20.42
C SER A 180 0.95 6.89 20.64
N ASN A 181 -0.19 7.39 20.16
CA ASN A 181 -0.56 8.80 20.31
C ASN A 181 -1.02 9.14 21.74
N LEU A 182 -1.56 8.16 22.47
CA LEU A 182 -1.97 8.30 23.88
C LEU A 182 -0.97 7.66 24.85
N SER A 183 0.27 7.46 24.41
CA SER A 183 1.30 6.76 25.19
C SER A 183 1.78 7.54 26.39
N CYS A 184 1.70 8.87 26.40
CA CYS A 184 2.13 9.69 27.54
C CYS A 184 1.04 10.63 28.02
N GLN A 185 1.08 10.93 29.33
CA GLN A 185 0.29 11.96 29.98
C GLN A 185 1.24 12.88 30.77
N PRO A 186 1.35 14.18 30.42
CA PRO A 186 0.65 14.87 29.33
C PRO A 186 1.18 14.47 27.93
N HIS A 187 0.37 14.69 26.89
CA HIS A 187 0.64 14.24 25.51
C HIS A 187 1.97 14.80 24.94
N ASN A 188 2.31 16.04 25.29
CA ASN A 188 3.56 16.67 24.87
C ASN A 188 4.82 15.99 25.43
N LYS A 189 4.72 15.18 26.49
CA LYS A 189 5.85 14.40 27.02
C LYS A 189 6.40 13.36 26.03
N ILE A 190 5.63 13.01 24.99
CA ILE A 190 6.11 12.12 23.92
C ILE A 190 7.39 12.69 23.28
N TRP A 191 7.39 13.99 22.94
CA TRP A 191 8.52 14.66 22.30
C TRP A 191 9.29 15.59 23.24
N ASP A 192 8.62 16.21 24.21
CA ASP A 192 9.26 17.07 25.21
C ASP A 192 9.55 16.30 26.50
N LYS A 193 10.77 15.76 26.58
CA LYS A 193 11.23 15.01 27.76
C LYS A 193 11.54 15.91 28.97
N THR A 194 11.41 17.24 28.86
CA THR A 194 11.57 18.17 29.99
C THR A 194 10.30 18.31 30.83
N VAL A 195 9.18 17.78 30.35
CA VAL A 195 7.88 17.85 31.03
C VAL A 195 7.69 16.65 31.97
N GLN A 196 7.23 16.93 33.20
CA GLN A 196 6.88 15.89 34.15
C GLN A 196 5.61 15.14 33.73
N GLY A 197 5.56 13.83 34.02
CA GLY A 197 4.44 12.98 33.61
C GLY A 197 4.83 11.52 33.49
N THR A 198 3.90 10.69 33.05
CA THR A 198 4.11 9.25 32.89
C THR A 198 3.89 8.82 31.44
N CYS A 199 4.61 7.80 31.02
CA CYS A 199 4.49 7.20 29.69
C CYS A 199 4.33 5.69 29.82
N LEU A 200 3.61 5.09 28.88
CA LEU A 200 3.62 3.66 28.63
C LEU A 200 5.02 3.22 28.20
N ASN A 201 5.28 1.92 28.35
CA ASN A 201 6.55 1.34 27.94
C ASN A 201 6.68 1.38 26.41
N GLU A 202 7.45 2.36 25.91
CA GLU A 202 7.73 2.55 24.49
C GLU A 202 8.32 1.29 23.85
N GLY A 203 9.16 0.55 24.58
CA GLY A 203 9.78 -0.69 24.09
C GLY A 203 8.76 -1.78 23.75
N ILE A 204 7.72 -1.95 24.59
CA ILE A 204 6.64 -2.91 24.32
C ILE A 204 5.86 -2.50 23.07
N ILE A 205 5.49 -1.20 22.96
CA ILE A 205 4.74 -0.69 21.82
C ILE A 205 5.52 -0.89 20.52
N TRP A 206 6.80 -0.51 20.49
CA TRP A 206 7.63 -0.60 19.29
C TRP A 206 8.00 -2.03 18.91
N ALA A 207 8.24 -2.91 19.90
CA ALA A 207 8.49 -4.32 19.65
C ALA A 207 7.24 -4.99 19.06
N SER A 208 6.07 -4.79 19.67
CA SER A 208 4.81 -5.31 19.15
C SER A 208 4.53 -4.80 17.74
N TYR A 209 4.71 -3.49 17.50
CA TYR A 209 4.52 -2.89 16.19
C TYR A 209 5.44 -3.52 15.13
N SER A 210 6.73 -3.64 15.45
CA SER A 210 7.73 -4.13 14.51
C SER A 210 7.53 -5.60 14.14
N CYS A 211 7.27 -6.45 15.14
CA CYS A 211 7.04 -7.88 14.94
C CYS A 211 5.77 -8.14 14.14
N LEU A 212 4.65 -7.50 14.51
CA LEU A 212 3.37 -7.72 13.84
C LEU A 212 3.36 -7.16 12.42
N ASN A 213 4.02 -6.03 12.18
CA ASN A 213 4.23 -5.52 10.82
C ASN A 213 4.97 -6.56 9.97
N PHE A 214 6.11 -7.08 10.45
CA PHE A 214 6.90 -8.07 9.73
C PHE A 214 6.12 -9.38 9.48
N VAL A 215 5.43 -9.90 10.49
CA VAL A 215 4.58 -11.10 10.34
C VAL A 215 3.51 -10.87 9.27
N SER A 216 2.87 -9.70 9.26
CA SER A 216 1.89 -9.37 8.23
C SER A 216 2.50 -9.31 6.83
N ASP A 217 3.73 -8.81 6.68
CA ASP A 217 4.44 -8.77 5.38
C ASP A 217 4.71 -10.17 4.86
N ILE A 218 5.16 -11.08 5.72
CA ILE A 218 5.42 -12.48 5.36
C ILE A 218 4.13 -13.22 4.96
N ILE A 219 3.05 -13.04 5.73
CA ILE A 219 1.75 -13.66 5.41
C ILE A 219 1.26 -13.17 4.06
N ILE A 220 1.31 -11.84 3.84
CA ILE A 220 0.96 -11.20 2.58
C ILE A 220 1.82 -11.83 1.47
N LEU A 221 3.14 -11.81 1.57
CA LEU A 221 4.04 -12.36 0.55
C LEU A 221 3.77 -13.83 0.17
N ILE A 222 3.47 -14.68 1.15
CA ILE A 222 3.23 -16.12 0.93
C ILE A 222 1.86 -16.39 0.31
N LEU A 223 0.86 -15.53 0.58
CA LEU A 223 -0.53 -15.74 0.21
C LEU A 223 -0.74 -16.04 -1.29
N PRO A 224 -0.26 -15.22 -2.25
CA PRO A 224 -0.46 -15.49 -3.67
C PRO A 224 0.40 -16.65 -4.18
N GLN A 225 1.48 -17.03 -3.47
CA GLN A 225 2.45 -18.02 -3.94
C GLN A 225 1.82 -19.41 -4.14
N LYS A 226 0.92 -19.80 -3.24
CA LYS A 226 0.16 -21.06 -3.35
C LYS A 226 -0.69 -21.12 -4.63
N VAL A 227 -1.27 -19.98 -5.04
CA VAL A 227 -2.10 -19.88 -6.25
C VAL A 227 -1.21 -19.88 -7.49
N ILE A 228 -0.12 -19.11 -7.46
CA ILE A 228 0.83 -18.99 -8.58
C ILE A 228 1.43 -20.35 -8.96
N TRP A 229 1.80 -21.18 -7.99
CA TRP A 229 2.40 -22.49 -8.26
C TRP A 229 1.46 -23.49 -8.95
N ARG A 230 0.14 -23.28 -8.82
CA ARG A 230 -0.88 -24.13 -9.47
C ARG A 230 -1.26 -23.62 -10.86
N LEU A 231 -0.89 -22.39 -11.21
CA LEU A 231 -1.35 -21.71 -12.42
C LEU A 231 -0.33 -21.82 -13.57
N LYS A 232 -0.74 -22.39 -14.70
CA LYS A 232 0.08 -22.45 -15.93
C LYS A 232 0.11 -21.07 -16.61
N LEU A 233 1.15 -20.28 -16.33
CA LEU A 233 1.33 -18.93 -16.89
C LEU A 233 2.27 -18.92 -18.10
N SER A 234 2.01 -18.02 -19.06
CA SER A 234 2.96 -17.73 -20.14
C SER A 234 4.24 -17.07 -19.61
N ARG A 235 5.37 -17.23 -20.33
CA ARG A 235 6.69 -16.71 -19.90
C ARG A 235 6.66 -15.22 -19.50
N THR A 236 5.97 -14.38 -20.27
CA THR A 236 5.83 -12.94 -20.00
C THR A 236 5.08 -12.65 -18.70
N LYS A 237 4.03 -13.42 -18.39
CA LYS A 237 3.28 -13.27 -17.13
C LYS A 237 4.10 -13.77 -15.94
N LYS A 238 4.86 -14.84 -16.13
CA LYS A 238 5.76 -15.39 -15.11
C LYS A 238 6.81 -14.38 -14.69
N ILE A 239 7.44 -13.67 -15.65
CA ILE A 239 8.43 -12.62 -15.36
C ILE A 239 7.82 -11.49 -14.53
N GLY A 240 6.64 -10.98 -14.91
CA GLY A 240 5.98 -9.91 -14.16
C GLY A 240 5.65 -10.31 -12.71
N VAL A 241 5.12 -11.52 -12.52
CA VAL A 241 4.86 -12.06 -11.17
C VAL A 241 6.15 -12.22 -10.37
N SER A 242 7.23 -12.70 -10.98
CA SER A 242 8.53 -12.83 -10.31
C SER A 242 9.11 -11.48 -9.87
N ILE A 243 8.94 -10.41 -10.66
CA ILE A 243 9.39 -9.06 -10.29
C ILE A 243 8.63 -8.54 -9.06
N VAL A 244 7.30 -8.68 -9.05
CA VAL A 244 6.48 -8.26 -7.88
C VAL A 244 6.90 -9.02 -6.63
N PHE A 245 7.12 -10.33 -6.76
CA PHE A 245 7.59 -11.15 -5.65
C PHE A 245 8.98 -10.75 -5.17
N ALA A 246 9.90 -10.39 -6.07
CA ALA A 246 11.22 -9.89 -5.70
C ALA A 246 11.13 -8.58 -4.89
N PHE A 247 10.30 -7.62 -5.32
CA PHE A 247 10.06 -6.40 -4.53
C PHE A 247 9.37 -6.68 -3.19
N GLY A 248 8.45 -7.64 -3.14
CA GLY A 248 7.85 -8.11 -1.90
C GLY A 248 8.89 -8.70 -0.93
N LEU A 249 9.84 -9.49 -1.44
CA LEU A 249 10.97 -10.00 -0.65
C LEU A 249 11.88 -8.88 -0.14
N LEU A 250 12.18 -7.88 -0.98
CA LEU A 250 12.98 -6.72 -0.59
C LEU A 250 12.27 -5.89 0.51
N ALA A 251 10.95 -5.75 0.44
CA ALA A 251 10.15 -5.13 1.50
C ALA A 251 10.27 -5.92 2.82
N CYS A 252 10.14 -7.25 2.79
CA CYS A 252 10.33 -8.10 3.96
C CYS A 252 11.75 -8.05 4.53
N LEU A 253 12.77 -7.92 3.66
CA LEU A 253 14.16 -7.75 4.08
C LEU A 253 14.35 -6.40 4.80
N ALA A 254 13.80 -5.32 4.24
CA ALA A 254 13.81 -4.01 4.89
C ALA A 254 13.09 -4.04 6.25
N ALA A 255 11.95 -4.74 6.36
CA ALA A 255 11.25 -4.93 7.62
C ALA A 255 12.06 -5.75 8.64
N THR A 256 12.80 -6.77 8.19
CA THR A 256 13.74 -7.52 9.06
C THR A 256 14.85 -6.61 9.59
N LEU A 257 15.49 -5.81 8.72
CA LEU A 257 16.51 -4.85 9.12
C LEU A 257 15.95 -3.79 10.07
N ARG A 258 14.69 -3.39 9.87
CA ARG A 258 13.97 -2.49 10.78
C ARG A 258 13.80 -3.10 12.17
N ILE A 259 13.48 -4.39 12.30
CA ILE A 259 13.43 -5.07 13.61
C ILE A 259 14.79 -5.03 14.30
N VAL A 260 15.87 -5.37 13.59
CA VAL A 260 17.23 -5.37 14.15
C VAL A 260 17.65 -3.97 14.61
N THR A 261 17.42 -2.96 13.77
CA THR A 261 17.71 -1.56 14.12
C THR A 261 16.83 -1.03 15.24
N SER A 262 15.56 -1.46 15.32
CA SER A 262 14.65 -1.12 16.42
C SER A 262 15.10 -1.75 17.74
N ALA A 263 15.56 -3.01 17.73
CA ALA A 263 16.13 -3.65 18.92
C ALA A 263 17.36 -2.89 19.42
N ARG A 264 18.28 -2.54 18.51
CA ARG A 264 19.44 -1.69 18.83
C ARG A 264 19.02 -0.32 19.35
N TYR A 265 17.98 0.28 18.79
CA TYR A 265 17.42 1.53 19.29
C TYR A 265 16.91 1.40 20.72
N LEU A 266 16.28 0.28 21.11
CA LEU A 266 15.79 0.07 22.48
C LEU A 266 16.94 -0.09 23.49
N GLU A 267 18.02 -0.76 23.11
CA GLU A 267 19.18 -1.01 23.99
C GLU A 267 20.19 0.16 24.04
N SER A 268 20.30 0.94 22.97
CA SER A 268 21.29 2.02 22.85
C SER A 268 21.01 3.18 23.80
N THR A 269 22.06 3.75 24.38
CA THR A 269 22.01 5.05 25.09
C THR A 269 21.94 6.21 24.10
N ASP A 270 22.49 6.03 22.90
CA ASP A 270 22.44 6.99 21.80
C ASP A 270 21.22 6.71 20.91
N LYS A 271 20.10 7.37 21.25
CA LYS A 271 18.82 7.16 20.57
C LYS A 271 18.75 7.88 19.23
N THR A 272 19.37 9.07 19.10
CA THR A 272 19.28 9.90 17.89
C THR A 272 20.07 9.31 16.72
N PHE A 273 21.21 8.68 17.00
CA PHE A 273 21.96 7.96 15.98
C PHE A 273 21.21 6.72 15.50
N THR A 274 20.71 5.90 16.43
CA THR A 274 20.08 4.61 16.11
C THR A 274 18.71 4.76 15.44
N VAL A 275 17.91 5.76 15.82
CA VAL A 275 16.61 6.01 15.18
C VAL A 275 16.73 6.39 13.70
N SER A 276 17.86 7.00 13.31
CA SER A 276 18.13 7.36 11.92
C SER A 276 18.19 6.11 11.01
N ALA A 277 18.76 5.01 11.51
CA ALA A 277 18.79 3.73 10.79
C ALA A 277 17.39 3.11 10.64
N VAL A 278 16.57 3.19 11.70
CA VAL A 278 15.18 2.74 11.68
C VAL A 278 14.39 3.53 10.63
N ALA A 279 14.55 4.85 10.60
CA ALA A 279 13.85 5.74 9.68
C ALA A 279 14.19 5.44 8.20
N LEU A 280 15.47 5.13 7.89
CA LEU A 280 15.87 4.70 6.56
C LEU A 280 15.28 3.33 6.17
N CYS A 281 15.24 2.39 7.11
CA CYS A 281 14.62 1.07 6.86
C CYS A 281 13.13 1.22 6.57
N CYS A 282 12.41 2.07 7.33
CA CYS A 282 11.03 2.45 7.06
C CYS A 282 10.85 3.04 5.66
N TRP A 283 11.74 3.95 5.25
CA TRP A 283 11.70 4.56 3.91
C TRP A 283 11.83 3.50 2.81
N ALA A 284 12.84 2.62 2.91
CA ALA A 284 13.08 1.56 1.93
C ALA A 284 11.88 0.60 1.83
N GLU A 285 11.33 0.20 2.97
CA GLU A 285 10.14 -0.66 3.06
C GLU A 285 8.94 -0.04 2.32
N LEU A 286 8.68 1.25 2.56
CA LEU A 286 7.60 1.99 1.88
C LEU A 286 7.81 2.07 0.37
N VAL A 287 9.03 2.34 -0.09
CA VAL A 287 9.36 2.39 -1.53
C VAL A 287 9.07 1.04 -2.19
N PHE A 288 9.56 -0.06 -1.62
CA PHE A 288 9.36 -1.39 -2.20
C PHE A 288 7.88 -1.80 -2.20
N LEU A 289 7.14 -1.48 -1.14
CA LEU A 289 5.70 -1.75 -1.06
C LEU A 289 4.92 -0.97 -2.12
N PHE A 290 5.27 0.29 -2.39
CA PHE A 290 4.61 1.08 -3.43
C PHE A 290 4.88 0.53 -4.84
N VAL A 291 6.08 0.02 -5.09
CA VAL A 291 6.42 -0.66 -6.35
C VAL A 291 5.57 -1.92 -6.54
N VAL A 292 5.31 -2.69 -5.49
CA VAL A 292 4.43 -3.87 -5.54
C VAL A 292 3.02 -3.50 -6.00
N VAL A 293 2.49 -2.37 -5.50
CA VAL A 293 1.16 -1.85 -5.88
C VAL A 293 1.11 -1.38 -7.33
N TYR A 294 2.22 -0.97 -7.94
CA TYR A 294 2.23 -0.49 -9.33
C TYR A 294 1.91 -1.58 -10.37
N HIS A 295 2.30 -2.83 -10.12
CA HIS A 295 2.35 -3.87 -11.15
C HIS A 295 0.98 -4.48 -11.51
N ARG A 296 -0.07 -3.67 -11.67
CA ARG A 296 -1.24 -4.12 -12.41
C ARG A 296 -0.99 -3.88 -13.90
N LYS A 297 -0.38 -4.86 -14.56
CA LYS A 297 -0.42 -4.93 -16.03
C LYS A 297 -1.89 -4.97 -16.41
N THR A 298 -2.35 -3.92 -17.07
CA THR A 298 -3.66 -3.83 -17.68
C THR A 298 -3.86 -5.08 -18.52
N HIS A 299 -4.66 -6.02 -18.02
CA HIS A 299 -5.47 -6.82 -18.89
C HIS A 299 -6.48 -5.86 -19.53
N ALA A 300 -6.00 -5.08 -20.51
CA ALA A 300 -6.83 -4.78 -21.65
C ALA A 300 -7.19 -6.16 -22.19
N SER A 301 -8.47 -6.49 -22.09
CA SER A 301 -9.05 -7.67 -22.67
C SER A 301 -8.74 -7.69 -24.16
N SER A 302 -7.71 -8.43 -24.56
CA SER A 302 -7.68 -9.10 -25.88
C SER A 302 -8.63 -10.29 -25.82
N GLY A 303 -9.88 -9.96 -25.55
CA GLY A 303 -11.01 -10.82 -25.26
C GLY A 303 -12.21 -9.89 -25.29
N THR A 304 -12.45 -9.33 -26.46
CA THR A 304 -13.68 -8.64 -26.84
C THR A 304 -14.83 -9.55 -26.45
N TYR A 305 -15.43 -9.32 -25.29
CA TYR A 305 -16.82 -9.70 -25.11
C TYR A 305 -17.61 -8.60 -25.83
N PRO A 306 -18.34 -8.93 -26.90
CA PRO A 306 -19.22 -7.96 -27.53
C PRO A 306 -20.18 -7.45 -26.45
N GLN A 307 -20.42 -6.15 -26.40
CA GLN A 307 -21.55 -5.63 -25.64
C GLN A 307 -22.81 -6.40 -26.08
N PRO A 308 -23.75 -6.73 -25.17
CA PRO A 308 -24.98 -7.44 -25.54
C PRO A 308 -25.70 -6.76 -26.71
N ARG A 309 -25.71 -5.43 -26.74
CA ARG A 309 -26.25 -4.63 -27.85
C ARG A 309 -25.53 -4.81 -29.18
N ALA A 310 -24.21 -4.93 -29.19
CA ALA A 310 -23.42 -5.10 -30.41
C ALA A 310 -23.50 -6.53 -30.97
N ALA A 311 -23.71 -7.54 -30.11
CA ALA A 311 -24.00 -8.91 -30.56
C ALA A 311 -25.42 -9.04 -31.11
N GLU A 312 -26.38 -8.32 -30.53
CA GLU A 312 -27.76 -8.27 -30.97
C GLU A 312 -27.87 -7.56 -32.32
N GLU A 313 -27.26 -6.38 -32.49
CA GLU A 313 -27.18 -5.65 -33.78
C GLU A 313 -26.48 -6.49 -34.87
N ALA A 314 -25.37 -7.17 -34.56
CA ALA A 314 -24.70 -8.04 -35.52
C ALA A 314 -25.54 -9.27 -35.90
N SER A 315 -26.41 -9.76 -35.00
CA SER A 315 -27.33 -10.87 -35.31
C SER A 315 -28.46 -10.43 -36.24
N TYR A 316 -29.01 -9.22 -36.06
CA TYR A 316 -30.05 -8.67 -36.95
C TYR A 316 -29.48 -8.34 -38.33
N GLU A 317 -28.29 -7.74 -38.40
CA GLU A 317 -27.62 -7.39 -39.66
C GLU A 317 -27.25 -8.65 -40.48
N GLN A 318 -26.87 -9.73 -39.80
CA GLN A 318 -26.56 -11.01 -40.44
C GLN A 318 -27.81 -11.80 -40.89
N VAL A 319 -28.96 -11.61 -40.23
CA VAL A 319 -30.26 -12.16 -40.67
C VAL A 319 -30.80 -11.40 -41.89
N ASP A 320 -30.61 -10.08 -41.95
CA ASP A 320 -31.01 -9.26 -43.09
C ASP A 320 -30.18 -9.59 -44.35
N GLU A 321 -28.86 -9.81 -44.20
CA GLU A 321 -27.99 -10.21 -45.33
C GLU A 321 -28.37 -11.59 -45.91
N TYR A 322 -28.76 -12.54 -45.05
CA TYR A 322 -29.24 -13.86 -45.48
C TYR A 322 -30.62 -13.81 -46.14
N SER A 323 -31.51 -12.95 -45.65
CA SER A 323 -32.84 -12.74 -46.22
C SER A 323 -32.76 -12.08 -47.60
N LEU A 324 -31.82 -11.15 -47.78
CA LEU A 324 -31.55 -10.50 -49.07
C LEU A 324 -30.90 -11.46 -50.08
N LYS A 325 -30.04 -12.38 -49.65
CA LYS A 325 -29.47 -13.44 -50.51
C LYS A 325 -30.50 -14.50 -50.91
N ALA A 326 -31.41 -14.88 -50.01
CA ALA A 326 -32.48 -15.83 -50.31
C ALA A 326 -33.51 -15.28 -51.31
N SER A 327 -33.67 -13.95 -51.38
CA SER A 327 -34.58 -13.31 -52.34
C SER A 327 -33.97 -13.03 -53.72
N GLY A 328 -32.66 -13.25 -53.88
CA GLY A 328 -31.93 -13.00 -55.14
C GLY A 328 -31.63 -14.26 -55.97
N ASP A 329 -31.91 -15.45 -55.43
CA ASP A 329 -31.51 -16.74 -56.01
C ASP A 329 -32.74 -17.61 -56.36
N ASP A 330 -33.74 -16.99 -56.99
CA ASP A 330 -34.85 -17.70 -57.65
C ASP A 330 -34.60 -17.71 -59.17
N GLN A 331 -33.61 -18.50 -59.62
CA GLN A 331 -33.65 -19.12 -60.94
C GLN A 331 -32.65 -20.30 -61.04
N ASN A 332 -33.23 -21.47 -61.31
CA ASN A 332 -32.65 -22.72 -61.83
C ASN A 332 -32.15 -23.84 -60.86
N ASP A 333 -32.96 -24.91 -60.91
CA ASP A 333 -32.59 -26.31 -61.18
C ASP A 333 -32.15 -27.27 -60.05
N SER A 334 -33.08 -28.20 -59.78
CA SER A 334 -32.94 -29.65 -60.02
C SER A 334 -31.87 -30.49 -59.26
N TYR A 335 -32.38 -31.45 -58.46
CA TYR A 335 -31.76 -32.68 -57.90
C TYR A 335 -30.73 -32.58 -56.75
N SER A 336 -31.13 -33.05 -55.56
CA SER A 336 -30.59 -34.25 -54.86
C SER A 336 -30.69 -34.15 -53.33
N HIS A 337 -30.67 -35.33 -52.71
CA HIS A 337 -31.23 -35.65 -51.41
C HIS A 337 -30.11 -35.76 -50.35
N TYR A 338 -29.94 -34.77 -49.46
CA TYR A 338 -29.27 -34.88 -48.14
C TYR A 338 -29.69 -33.69 -47.25
N PRO A 339 -29.98 -33.88 -45.94
CA PRO A 339 -30.26 -32.74 -45.06
C PRO A 339 -28.95 -32.01 -44.72
N ASN A 340 -28.86 -30.75 -45.14
CA ASN A 340 -27.71 -29.88 -44.92
C ASN A 340 -27.54 -29.64 -43.40
N GLU A 341 -26.39 -30.02 -42.82
CA GLU A 341 -26.01 -29.78 -41.40
C GLU A 341 -26.16 -28.30 -40.97
N HIS A 342 -26.10 -27.37 -41.93
CA HIS A 342 -26.29 -25.94 -41.72
C HIS A 342 -27.75 -25.55 -41.41
N ALA A 343 -28.74 -26.26 -41.94
CA ALA A 343 -30.15 -26.01 -41.66
C ALA A 343 -30.57 -26.52 -40.26
N LEU A 344 -29.97 -27.62 -39.80
CA LEU A 344 -30.17 -28.12 -38.44
C LEU A 344 -29.63 -27.14 -37.38
N LYS A 345 -28.43 -26.58 -37.59
CA LYS A 345 -27.84 -25.57 -36.70
C LYS A 345 -28.64 -24.28 -36.63
N ALA A 346 -29.22 -23.83 -37.74
CA ALA A 346 -30.12 -22.69 -37.74
C ALA A 346 -31.39 -22.95 -36.91
N SER A 347 -31.98 -24.15 -37.01
CA SER A 347 -33.16 -24.51 -36.20
C SER A 347 -32.87 -24.61 -34.70
N GLU A 348 -31.67 -25.07 -34.30
CA GLU A 348 -31.26 -25.11 -32.89
C GLU A 348 -31.01 -23.72 -32.31
N ILE A 349 -30.43 -22.80 -33.10
CA ILE A 349 -30.20 -21.41 -32.67
C ILE A 349 -31.52 -20.68 -32.47
N THR A 350 -32.48 -20.81 -33.41
CA THR A 350 -33.82 -20.20 -33.29
C THR A 350 -34.60 -20.80 -32.12
N ARG A 351 -34.50 -22.10 -31.87
CA ARG A 351 -35.16 -22.76 -30.73
C ARG A 351 -34.56 -22.34 -29.38
N THR A 352 -33.26 -22.08 -29.33
CA THR A 352 -32.58 -21.61 -28.10
C THR A 352 -32.91 -20.15 -27.79
N ALA A 353 -33.00 -19.31 -28.83
CA ALA A 353 -33.42 -17.90 -28.69
C ALA A 353 -34.88 -17.77 -28.22
N HIS A 354 -35.77 -18.65 -28.70
CA HIS A 354 -37.18 -18.64 -28.28
C HIS A 354 -37.38 -19.14 -26.83
N VAL A 355 -36.56 -20.08 -26.37
CA VAL A 355 -36.58 -20.56 -24.97
C VAL A 355 -36.03 -19.49 -24.00
N MET A 356 -35.06 -18.67 -24.42
CA MET A 356 -34.54 -17.58 -23.59
C MET A 356 -35.52 -16.40 -23.46
N THR A 357 -36.26 -16.06 -24.52
CA THR A 357 -37.28 -15.00 -24.47
C THR A 357 -38.47 -15.38 -23.57
N ILE A 358 -38.89 -16.64 -23.56
CA ILE A 358 -39.97 -17.13 -22.68
C ILE A 358 -39.52 -17.16 -21.19
N SER A 359 -38.21 -17.30 -20.92
CA SER A 359 -37.66 -17.24 -19.56
C SER A 359 -37.57 -15.82 -19.00
N GLU A 360 -37.43 -14.80 -19.84
CA GLU A 360 -37.44 -13.39 -19.42
C GLU A 360 -38.86 -12.87 -19.15
N GLU A 361 -39.87 -13.34 -19.88
CA GLU A 361 -41.27 -12.94 -19.70
C GLU A 361 -41.91 -13.46 -18.40
N ASN A 362 -41.42 -14.56 -17.84
CA ASN A 362 -41.99 -15.22 -16.65
C ASN A 362 -41.36 -14.80 -15.30
N ASN A 363 -40.53 -13.75 -15.25
CA ASN A 363 -39.96 -13.25 -14.00
C ASN A 363 -40.77 -12.05 -13.44
N PRO A 364 -41.61 -12.25 -12.41
CA PRO A 364 -42.55 -11.23 -11.92
C PRO A 364 -41.90 -10.00 -11.25
N ASN A 365 -40.57 -9.98 -11.07
CA ASN A 365 -39.86 -8.89 -10.39
C ASN A 365 -39.31 -7.78 -11.32
N MET A 366 -39.47 -7.89 -12.64
CA MET A 366 -38.96 -6.89 -13.61
C MET A 366 -40.05 -5.98 -14.21
N ALA A 367 -41.34 -6.25 -13.95
CA ALA A 367 -42.45 -5.44 -14.48
C ALA A 367 -42.57 -4.06 -13.80
N THR A 368 -42.01 -3.88 -12.60
CA THR A 368 -42.22 -2.66 -11.78
C THR A 368 -41.22 -1.54 -12.06
N LEU A 369 -40.16 -1.77 -12.83
CA LEU A 369 -39.11 -0.77 -13.09
C LEU A 369 -39.24 -0.04 -14.44
N ARG A 370 -40.23 -0.39 -15.29
CA ARG A 370 -40.45 0.31 -16.57
C ARG A 370 -41.36 1.55 -16.48
N HIS A 371 -41.91 1.88 -15.31
CA HIS A 371 -42.84 3.01 -15.15
C HIS A 371 -42.27 4.27 -14.47
N GLN A 372 -40.98 4.31 -14.17
CA GLN A 372 -40.31 5.53 -13.71
C GLN A 372 -39.07 5.76 -14.56
N GLN A 373 -39.26 6.56 -15.62
CA GLN A 373 -38.21 7.13 -16.45
C GLN A 373 -37.26 8.01 -15.63
#